data_AF-Q0UMQ9-F1
#
_entry.id   AF-Q0UMQ9-F1
#
_cell.length_a   1.000
_cell.length_b   1.000
_cell.length_c   1.000
_cell.angle_alpha   90.00
_cell.angle_beta   90.00
_cell.angle_gamma   90.00
#
_symmetry.space_group_name_H-M   'P 1'
#
loop_
_entity.id
_entity.type
_entity.pdbx_description
1 polymer ?
#
loop_
_entity_poly.entity_id
_entity_poly.type
_entity_poly.pdbx_seq_one_letter_code
_entity_poly.pdbx_strand_id
1 'polypeptide(L)'
;MPPNTAYSHFASQHYKMKALTISPPLLNSSNPWCTSLAQLQELYDCPHTGAVTTRTSLLKGFPHNSSVHQFAFFNPRSLSASETSQDKGGTSDQSGSLNTLGYSPTSIREYLEYIRTISDGLKDLNDGEHRKPFIISVTGSEEDVVECYKLISAHQKHVQMALAMEVNLSCPNIVGKPPPAYSSTSLLSYLTALKGEIGKQLKPLQQSHPHGGHVHVPIGIKTPPYTYHDQFQAMIDALLESAKAEPKHLPCPVSFITATNTLGSSLLLTPQVPAEGDPAQSTFEATIKSANETGIGGLAGTPLHPLALGNVYTIRGMLFQHDTLSGIQIIGVGGVEDVHGFDRMRAVGAAAVGVGTALGRKGVDIFAEIAKGPESKS
;
A
#
# COMPACT_ATOMS: atom_id res chain seq x y z
N MET A 1 25.07 34.51 -50.78
CA MET A 1 24.43 33.32 -50.18
C MET A 1 25.47 32.52 -49.43
N PRO A 2 25.38 32.41 -48.10
CA PRO A 2 25.92 31.30 -47.34
C PRO A 2 24.79 30.35 -46.87
N PRO A 3 25.10 29.10 -46.50
CA PRO A 3 24.13 28.02 -46.44
C PRO A 3 23.42 27.89 -45.09
N ASN A 4 22.17 27.43 -45.21
CA ASN A 4 21.25 26.94 -44.20
C ASN A 4 21.92 26.07 -43.10
N THR A 5 21.75 26.44 -41.84
CA THR A 5 21.97 25.56 -40.68
C THR A 5 20.76 25.64 -39.75
N ALA A 6 19.67 24.99 -40.16
CA ALA A 6 18.57 24.66 -39.27
C ALA A 6 18.90 23.35 -38.55
N TYR A 7 19.70 23.43 -37.47
CA TYR A 7 19.90 22.31 -36.56
C TYR A 7 18.69 22.20 -35.63
N SER A 8 17.98 21.08 -35.82
CA SER A 8 17.08 20.37 -34.90
C SER A 8 16.93 20.91 -33.48
N HIS A 9 15.83 21.62 -33.20
CA HIS A 9 15.23 21.66 -31.87
C HIS A 9 14.18 20.53 -31.74
N PHE A 10 14.62 19.28 -31.65
CA PHE A 10 13.83 18.27 -30.95
C PHE A 10 14.17 18.39 -29.47
N ALA A 11 13.47 19.29 -28.77
CA ALA A 11 13.46 19.26 -27.32
C ALA A 11 12.95 17.87 -26.91
N SER A 12 13.77 17.09 -26.21
CA SER A 12 13.32 15.88 -25.54
C SER A 12 12.23 16.28 -24.55
N GLN A 13 10.96 16.05 -24.92
CA GLN A 13 9.88 16.04 -23.93
C GLN A 13 10.16 14.84 -23.03
N HIS A 14 10.93 15.07 -21.97
CA HIS A 14 11.10 14.09 -20.90
C HIS A 14 9.73 13.94 -20.24
N TYR A 15 9.05 12.83 -20.52
CA TYR A 15 7.82 12.46 -19.84
C TYR A 15 8.11 12.36 -18.34
N LYS A 16 7.49 13.24 -17.54
CA LYS A 16 7.51 13.13 -16.08
C LYS A 16 6.29 12.32 -15.65
N MET A 17 6.51 11.35 -14.78
CA MET A 17 5.41 10.60 -14.16
C MET A 17 4.58 11.56 -13.31
N LYS A 18 3.25 11.44 -13.40
CA LYS A 18 2.35 12.27 -12.60
C LYS A 18 2.52 11.92 -11.12
N ALA A 19 2.90 12.92 -10.32
CA ALA A 19 2.99 12.76 -8.87
C ALA A 19 1.60 12.56 -8.27
N LEU A 20 1.48 11.60 -7.35
CA LEU A 20 0.26 11.43 -6.54
C LEU A 20 0.25 12.54 -5.47
N THR A 21 -0.85 13.29 -5.39
CA THR A 21 -1.04 14.32 -4.37
C THR A 21 -1.94 13.78 -3.27
N ILE A 22 -1.42 13.71 -2.04
CA ILE A 22 -2.12 13.22 -0.85
C ILE A 22 -2.16 14.37 0.15
N SER A 23 -3.34 14.96 0.34
CA SER A 23 -3.54 16.07 1.27
C SER A 23 -4.90 15.94 1.96
N PRO A 24 -4.95 15.87 3.31
CA PRO A 24 -3.80 15.84 4.25
C PRO A 24 -2.89 14.59 4.03
N PRO A 25 -1.60 14.60 4.42
CA PRO A 25 -0.64 13.53 4.11
C PRO A 25 -0.81 12.28 5.00
N LEU A 26 -2.06 11.87 5.23
CA LEU A 26 -2.48 10.78 6.09
C LEU A 26 -3.55 9.98 5.33
N LEU A 27 -3.49 8.65 5.38
CA LEU A 27 -4.39 7.77 4.65
C LEU A 27 -4.47 6.41 5.33
N ASN A 28 -5.41 5.55 4.93
CA ASN A 28 -5.33 4.14 5.27
C ASN A 28 -4.31 3.42 4.36
N SER A 29 -3.61 2.43 4.89
CA SER A 29 -2.88 1.45 4.08
C SER A 29 -3.82 0.34 3.61
N SER A 30 -3.45 -0.45 2.60
CA SER A 30 -4.21 -1.65 2.22
C SER A 30 -4.30 -2.65 3.40
N ASN A 31 -5.52 -2.94 3.87
CA ASN A 31 -5.83 -3.79 5.03
C ASN A 31 -7.30 -4.34 4.98
N PRO A 32 -7.78 -5.17 5.92
CA PRO A 32 -9.16 -5.69 5.92
C PRO A 32 -10.27 -4.66 6.03
N TRP A 33 -10.03 -3.54 6.72
CA TRP A 33 -11.01 -2.50 7.03
C TRP A 33 -11.20 -1.47 5.91
N CYS A 34 -10.81 -1.83 4.68
CA CYS A 34 -11.06 -1.09 3.45
C CYS A 34 -11.51 -2.06 2.35
N THR A 35 -12.47 -2.94 2.67
CA THR A 35 -12.97 -3.99 1.77
C THR A 35 -14.35 -3.69 1.19
N SER A 36 -15.31 -3.26 2.01
CA SER A 36 -16.69 -3.03 1.56
C SER A 36 -16.91 -1.60 1.05
N LEU A 37 -17.96 -1.39 0.26
CA LEU A 37 -18.39 -0.05 -0.17
C LEU A 37 -18.56 0.90 1.03
N ALA A 38 -19.21 0.43 2.10
CA ALA A 38 -19.44 1.24 3.30
C ALA A 38 -18.12 1.68 3.97
N GLN A 39 -17.15 0.78 4.09
CA GLN A 39 -15.83 1.11 4.66
C GLN A 39 -15.07 2.11 3.77
N LEU A 40 -15.12 1.93 2.45
CA LEU A 40 -14.47 2.85 1.52
C LEU A 40 -15.13 4.23 1.50
N GLN A 41 -16.46 4.29 1.59
CA GLN A 41 -17.21 5.53 1.71
C GLN A 41 -16.86 6.25 3.02
N GLU A 42 -16.85 5.55 4.16
CA GLU A 42 -16.48 6.12 5.47
C GLU A 42 -15.05 6.70 5.47
N LEU A 43 -14.10 5.99 4.85
CA LEU A 43 -12.73 6.47 4.65
C LEU A 43 -12.66 7.68 3.70
N TYR A 44 -13.50 7.70 2.67
CA TYR A 44 -13.57 8.80 1.70
C TYR A 44 -14.20 10.06 2.29
N ASP A 45 -15.20 9.92 3.15
CA ASP A 45 -15.88 11.05 3.80
C ASP A 45 -15.08 11.63 4.96
N CYS A 46 -14.14 10.86 5.54
CA CYS A 46 -13.27 11.33 6.61
C CYS A 46 -12.42 12.54 6.15
N PRO A 47 -12.57 13.74 6.74
CA PRO A 47 -11.82 14.93 6.30
C PRO A 47 -10.32 14.86 6.64
N HIS A 48 -9.92 13.91 7.48
CA HIS A 48 -8.54 13.74 7.95
C HIS A 48 -7.73 12.72 7.13
N THR A 49 -8.33 12.07 6.13
CA THR A 49 -7.60 11.27 5.14
C THR A 49 -7.42 12.07 3.85
N GLY A 50 -6.24 12.03 3.25
CA GLY A 50 -5.95 12.65 1.96
C GLY A 50 -5.86 11.70 0.79
N ALA A 51 -6.04 10.39 1.02
CA ALA A 51 -6.25 9.36 0.01
C ALA A 51 -6.98 8.16 0.65
N VAL A 52 -7.56 7.28 -0.17
CA VAL A 52 -8.11 5.99 0.28
C VAL A 52 -7.44 4.86 -0.47
N THR A 53 -6.91 3.87 0.24
CA THR A 53 -6.32 2.67 -0.36
C THR A 53 -7.31 1.50 -0.26
N THR A 54 -7.55 0.75 -1.34
CA THR A 54 -8.37 -0.47 -1.25
C THR A 54 -7.58 -1.60 -0.60
N ARG A 55 -8.25 -2.63 -0.07
CA ARG A 55 -7.57 -3.89 0.23
C ARG A 55 -6.98 -4.46 -1.06
N THR A 56 -5.83 -5.10 -0.97
CA THR A 56 -5.17 -5.73 -2.13
C THR A 56 -6.10 -6.75 -2.76
N SER A 57 -6.38 -6.59 -4.06
CA SER A 57 -7.34 -7.39 -4.83
C SER A 57 -6.65 -8.20 -5.93
N LEU A 58 -7.30 -9.29 -6.32
CA LEU A 58 -7.00 -10.11 -7.51
C LEU A 58 -8.05 -9.83 -8.59
N LEU A 59 -7.78 -10.22 -9.84
CA LEU A 59 -8.76 -10.13 -10.93
C LEU A 59 -10.09 -10.83 -10.62
N LYS A 60 -10.03 -11.98 -9.91
CA LYS A 60 -11.20 -12.82 -9.59
C LYS A 60 -11.58 -12.81 -8.10
N GLY A 61 -10.96 -11.94 -7.30
CA GLY A 61 -11.07 -12.00 -5.84
C GLY A 61 -10.27 -13.17 -5.22
N PHE A 62 -10.13 -13.15 -3.91
CA PHE A 62 -9.39 -14.14 -3.13
C PHE A 62 -10.33 -15.09 -2.38
N PRO A 63 -10.07 -16.42 -2.38
CA PRO A 63 -10.88 -17.38 -1.65
C PRO A 63 -10.66 -17.28 -0.13
N HIS A 64 -11.32 -16.30 0.49
CA HIS A 64 -11.21 -16.06 1.92
C HIS A 64 -11.91 -17.16 2.72
N ASN A 65 -11.12 -17.85 3.54
CA ASN A 65 -11.57 -18.77 4.57
C ASN A 65 -11.32 -18.19 5.98
N SER A 66 -12.37 -17.95 6.77
CA SER A 66 -12.28 -17.38 8.12
C SER A 66 -11.65 -18.32 9.17
N SER A 67 -11.60 -19.64 8.90
CA SER A 67 -10.90 -20.58 9.79
C SER A 67 -9.37 -20.55 9.61
N VAL A 68 -8.89 -19.92 8.53
CA VAL A 68 -7.48 -19.84 8.16
C VAL A 68 -6.96 -18.40 8.21
N HIS A 69 -7.73 -17.46 7.67
CA HIS A 69 -7.33 -16.07 7.54
C HIS A 69 -7.83 -15.27 8.74
N GLN A 70 -6.99 -15.24 9.77
CA GLN A 70 -7.34 -14.68 11.07
C GLN A 70 -6.45 -13.50 11.42
N PHE A 71 -6.86 -12.73 12.43
CA PHE A 71 -6.01 -11.74 13.07
C PHE A 71 -6.27 -11.71 14.56
N ALA A 72 -5.32 -11.18 15.33
CA ALA A 72 -5.54 -10.83 16.73
C ALA A 72 -4.78 -9.53 17.02
N PHE A 73 -5.36 -8.69 17.87
CA PHE A 73 -4.62 -7.60 18.50
C PHE A 73 -3.91 -8.12 19.74
N PHE A 74 -2.81 -7.50 20.16
CA PHE A 74 -2.11 -7.91 21.36
C PHE A 74 -1.34 -6.77 22.00
N ASN A 75 -1.11 -6.88 23.31
CA ASN A 75 -0.29 -5.91 24.04
C ASN A 75 1.20 -6.22 23.77
N PRO A 76 1.99 -5.29 23.21
CA PRO A 76 3.41 -5.53 22.89
C PRO A 76 4.31 -5.92 24.07
N ARG A 77 3.88 -5.62 25.30
CA ARG A 77 4.64 -5.83 26.54
C ARG A 77 4.25 -7.13 27.22
N SER A 78 2.96 -7.38 27.43
CA SER A 78 2.47 -8.61 28.09
C SER A 78 2.23 -9.76 27.12
N LEU A 79 2.14 -9.47 25.81
CA LEU A 79 1.76 -10.41 24.75
C LEU A 79 0.34 -10.98 24.92
N SER A 80 -0.48 -10.40 25.78
CA SER A 80 -1.88 -10.79 25.94
C SER A 80 -2.68 -10.41 24.70
N ALA A 81 -3.30 -11.41 24.07
CA ALA A 81 -4.08 -11.25 22.84
C ALA A 81 -5.53 -10.84 23.12
N SER A 82 -6.15 -10.19 22.14
CA SER A 82 -7.59 -10.00 22.05
C SER A 82 -8.27 -11.31 21.63
N GLU A 83 -9.60 -11.31 21.60
CA GLU A 83 -10.32 -12.33 20.85
C GLU A 83 -9.89 -12.34 19.38
N THR A 84 -9.81 -13.54 18.81
CA THR A 84 -9.39 -13.75 17.43
C THR A 84 -10.45 -13.27 16.45
N SER A 85 -10.01 -12.51 15.45
CA SER A 85 -10.80 -11.97 14.34
C SER A 85 -11.97 -11.07 14.76
N GLN A 86 -11.83 -10.37 15.88
CA GLN A 86 -12.81 -9.39 16.36
C GLN A 86 -12.41 -7.96 15.97
N ASP A 87 -13.21 -7.33 15.12
CA ASP A 87 -13.07 -5.92 14.73
C ASP A 87 -13.33 -5.00 15.93
N LYS A 88 -12.55 -3.90 16.04
CA LYS A 88 -12.55 -3.03 17.23
C LYS A 88 -12.41 -3.80 18.56
N GLY A 89 -11.86 -5.01 18.48
CA GLY A 89 -11.64 -5.87 19.63
C GLY A 89 -10.44 -5.42 20.44
N GLY A 90 -10.38 -5.93 21.67
CA GLY A 90 -9.26 -5.70 22.57
C GLY A 90 -9.29 -4.38 23.34
N THR A 91 -8.27 -4.18 24.17
CA THR A 91 -8.10 -3.02 25.05
C THR A 91 -7.20 -1.95 24.44
N SER A 92 -7.18 -0.73 25.00
CA SER A 92 -6.41 0.41 24.46
C SER A 92 -4.90 0.17 24.39
N ASP A 93 -4.37 -0.72 25.20
CA ASP A 93 -2.95 -1.13 25.27
C ASP A 93 -2.59 -2.29 24.31
N GLN A 94 -3.56 -2.89 23.61
CA GLN A 94 -3.32 -3.94 22.61
C GLN A 94 -2.97 -3.38 21.23
N SER A 95 -1.90 -2.60 21.17
CA SER A 95 -1.44 -1.85 19.98
C SER A 95 -0.69 -2.68 18.93
N GLY A 96 -0.35 -3.93 19.23
CA GLY A 96 0.22 -4.88 18.28
C GLY A 96 -0.88 -5.63 17.52
N SER A 97 -0.53 -6.18 16.35
CA SER A 97 -1.40 -7.16 15.67
C SER A 97 -0.59 -8.28 15.03
N LEU A 98 -1.09 -9.50 15.09
CA LEU A 98 -0.61 -10.63 14.30
C LEU A 98 -1.73 -11.07 13.37
N ASN A 99 -1.40 -11.44 12.13
CA ASN A 99 -2.40 -11.86 11.17
C ASN A 99 -1.92 -12.92 10.18
N THR A 100 -2.84 -13.76 9.74
CA THR A 100 -2.67 -14.75 8.66
C THR A 100 -3.59 -14.41 7.49
N LEU A 101 -3.89 -13.12 7.34
CA LEU A 101 -4.85 -12.64 6.35
C LEU A 101 -4.31 -12.85 4.94
N GLY A 102 -5.19 -13.29 4.04
CA GLY A 102 -4.95 -13.23 2.61
C GLY A 102 -5.43 -11.91 1.99
N TYR A 103 -5.63 -11.93 0.68
CA TYR A 103 -6.12 -10.77 -0.08
C TYR A 103 -7.62 -10.57 0.06
N SER A 104 -8.12 -9.56 -0.63
CA SER A 104 -9.54 -9.23 -0.62
C SER A 104 -10.37 -10.29 -1.35
N PRO A 105 -11.49 -10.74 -0.77
CA PRO A 105 -12.49 -11.52 -1.51
C PRO A 105 -13.13 -10.70 -2.64
N THR A 106 -13.18 -9.38 -2.50
CA THR A 106 -13.66 -8.43 -3.50
C THR A 106 -12.67 -8.32 -4.67
N SER A 107 -13.19 -8.48 -5.88
CA SER A 107 -12.38 -8.35 -7.10
C SER A 107 -12.04 -6.89 -7.41
N ILE A 108 -11.00 -6.67 -8.23
CA ILE A 108 -10.70 -5.31 -8.72
C ILE A 108 -11.89 -4.64 -9.42
N ARG A 109 -12.68 -5.39 -10.20
CA ARG A 109 -13.83 -4.82 -10.93
C ARG A 109 -14.88 -4.31 -9.96
N GLU A 110 -15.13 -5.06 -8.90
CA GLU A 110 -16.08 -4.67 -7.87
C GLU A 110 -15.60 -3.44 -7.09
N TYR A 111 -14.30 -3.36 -6.76
CA TYR A 111 -13.73 -2.13 -6.19
C TYR A 111 -13.89 -0.91 -7.09
N LEU A 112 -13.69 -1.06 -8.40
CA LEU A 112 -13.89 0.03 -9.35
C LEU A 112 -15.37 0.48 -9.36
N GLU A 113 -16.34 -0.44 -9.30
CA GLU A 113 -17.75 -0.06 -9.17
C GLU A 113 -18.09 0.60 -7.82
N TYR A 114 -17.45 0.19 -6.72
CA TYR A 114 -17.58 0.90 -5.44
C TYR A 114 -17.04 2.33 -5.54
N ILE A 115 -15.86 2.51 -6.13
CA ILE A 115 -15.26 3.84 -6.33
C ILE A 115 -16.15 4.71 -7.23
N ARG A 116 -16.73 4.12 -8.28
CA ARG A 116 -17.71 4.81 -9.13
C ARG A 116 -18.95 5.22 -8.34
N THR A 117 -19.50 4.34 -7.53
CA THR A 117 -20.66 4.64 -6.68
C THR A 117 -20.38 5.82 -5.76
N ILE A 118 -19.22 5.83 -5.10
CA ILE A 118 -18.75 6.95 -4.27
C ILE A 118 -18.63 8.22 -5.11
N SER A 119 -17.99 8.13 -6.28
CA SER A 119 -17.79 9.23 -7.23
C SER A 119 -19.09 9.86 -7.71
N ASP A 120 -20.09 9.05 -8.04
CA ASP A 120 -21.40 9.50 -8.54
C ASP A 120 -22.20 10.25 -7.45
N GLY A 121 -21.91 9.97 -6.17
CA GLY A 121 -22.48 10.67 -5.01
C GLY A 121 -21.80 12.01 -4.66
N LEU A 122 -20.67 12.35 -5.29
CA LEU A 122 -19.94 13.58 -4.96
C LEU A 122 -20.56 14.80 -5.62
N LYS A 123 -20.84 15.82 -4.79
CA LYS A 123 -21.23 17.17 -5.24
C LYS A 123 -20.07 17.87 -5.91
N ASP A 124 -20.31 18.71 -6.91
CA ASP A 124 -19.30 19.51 -7.61
C ASP A 124 -18.32 20.21 -6.64
N LEU A 125 -17.05 20.29 -7.05
CA LEU A 125 -16.01 20.97 -6.27
C LEU A 125 -16.19 22.49 -6.31
N ASN A 126 -15.85 23.14 -5.19
CA ASN A 126 -15.59 24.57 -5.22
C ASN A 126 -14.23 24.85 -5.88
N ASP A 127 -14.02 26.09 -6.32
CA ASP A 127 -12.76 26.50 -6.94
C ASP A 127 -11.58 26.31 -5.97
N GLY A 128 -10.52 25.62 -6.42
CA GLY A 128 -9.33 25.31 -5.61
C GLY A 128 -9.41 24.04 -4.75
N GLU A 129 -10.54 23.34 -4.68
CA GLU A 129 -10.61 22.04 -3.99
C GLU A 129 -10.10 20.90 -4.89
N HIS A 130 -9.40 19.93 -4.31
CA HIS A 130 -9.03 18.68 -4.99
C HIS A 130 -9.83 17.50 -4.45
N ARG A 131 -10.18 16.56 -5.33
CA ARG A 131 -10.72 15.28 -4.89
C ARG A 131 -9.63 14.42 -4.26
N LYS A 132 -9.97 13.80 -3.15
CA LYS A 132 -9.19 12.72 -2.53
C LYS A 132 -9.01 11.58 -3.55
N PRO A 133 -7.77 11.16 -3.87
CA PRO A 133 -7.54 10.06 -4.78
C PRO A 133 -7.83 8.69 -4.15
N PHE A 134 -8.11 7.70 -5.01
CA PHE A 134 -8.10 6.29 -4.64
C PHE A 134 -6.80 5.62 -5.09
N ILE A 135 -6.19 4.83 -4.21
CA ILE A 135 -5.07 3.93 -4.51
C ILE A 135 -5.63 2.50 -4.55
N ILE A 136 -5.71 1.90 -5.73
CA ILE A 136 -6.19 0.53 -5.90
C ILE A 136 -5.01 -0.42 -5.72
N SER A 137 -5.01 -1.16 -4.61
CA SER A 137 -3.97 -2.15 -4.32
C SER A 137 -4.28 -3.47 -5.03
N VAL A 138 -3.31 -4.01 -5.78
CA VAL A 138 -3.48 -5.20 -6.63
C VAL A 138 -2.31 -6.17 -6.47
N THR A 139 -2.54 -7.43 -6.81
CA THR A 139 -1.50 -8.46 -6.90
C THR A 139 -1.91 -9.51 -7.96
N GLY A 140 -1.00 -10.42 -8.32
CA GLY A 140 -1.23 -11.43 -9.35
C GLY A 140 0.07 -11.77 -10.09
N SER A 141 -0.04 -12.47 -11.23
CA SER A 141 1.09 -12.58 -12.17
C SER A 141 1.43 -11.23 -12.82
N GLU A 142 2.50 -11.20 -13.61
CA GLU A 142 2.85 -10.01 -14.41
C GLU A 142 1.72 -9.60 -15.34
N GLU A 143 1.09 -10.58 -16.01
CA GLU A 143 -0.04 -10.38 -16.90
C GLU A 143 -1.27 -9.88 -16.15
N ASP A 144 -1.56 -10.45 -14.97
CA ASP A 144 -2.68 -10.02 -14.14
C ASP A 144 -2.52 -8.57 -13.68
N VAL A 145 -1.30 -8.17 -13.28
CA VAL A 145 -0.99 -6.79 -12.84
C VAL A 145 -1.11 -5.81 -14.01
N VAL A 146 -0.65 -6.18 -15.21
CA VAL A 146 -0.84 -5.35 -16.41
C VAL A 146 -2.32 -5.22 -16.77
N GLU A 147 -3.10 -6.30 -16.64
CA GLU A 147 -4.55 -6.23 -16.86
C GLU A 147 -5.24 -5.35 -15.81
N CYS A 148 -4.85 -5.44 -14.53
CA CYS A 148 -5.34 -4.55 -13.48
C CYS A 148 -5.05 -3.08 -13.82
N TYR A 149 -3.84 -2.77 -14.29
CA TYR A 149 -3.47 -1.42 -14.72
C TYR A 149 -4.38 -0.91 -15.86
N LYS A 150 -4.65 -1.73 -16.88
CA LYS A 150 -5.58 -1.38 -17.97
C LYS A 150 -6.98 -1.09 -17.47
N LEU A 151 -7.49 -1.89 -16.53
CA LEU A 151 -8.81 -1.69 -15.94
C LEU A 151 -8.89 -0.36 -15.18
N ILE A 152 -7.88 -0.05 -14.36
CA ILE A 152 -7.82 1.22 -13.60
C ILE A 152 -7.71 2.40 -14.56
N SER A 153 -6.80 2.35 -15.55
CA SER A 153 -6.64 3.39 -16.57
C SER A 153 -7.92 3.62 -17.37
N ALA A 154 -8.61 2.55 -17.76
CA ALA A 154 -9.89 2.66 -18.47
C ALA A 154 -11.01 3.23 -17.57
N HIS A 155 -10.95 2.97 -16.27
CA HIS A 155 -11.95 3.43 -15.31
C HIS A 155 -11.76 4.91 -14.91
N GLN A 156 -10.56 5.46 -15.02
CA GLN A 156 -10.25 6.85 -14.66
C GLN A 156 -11.20 7.89 -15.29
N LYS A 157 -11.71 7.65 -16.50
CA LYS A 157 -12.66 8.56 -17.19
C LYS A 157 -14.10 8.50 -16.66
N HIS A 158 -14.40 7.56 -15.77
CA HIS A 158 -15.73 7.32 -15.22
C HIS A 158 -15.87 7.81 -13.78
N VAL A 159 -14.84 8.46 -13.25
CA VAL A 159 -14.79 8.90 -11.85
C VAL A 159 -14.24 10.32 -11.75
N GLN A 160 -14.67 11.06 -10.72
CA GLN A 160 -14.28 12.45 -10.51
C GLN A 160 -12.89 12.61 -9.87
N MET A 161 -12.44 11.59 -9.11
CA MET A 161 -11.15 11.60 -8.43
C MET A 161 -10.03 10.96 -9.25
N ALA A 162 -8.78 11.31 -8.93
CA ALA A 162 -7.64 10.61 -9.48
C ALA A 162 -7.54 9.18 -8.92
N LEU A 163 -7.18 8.25 -9.79
CA LEU A 163 -6.85 6.87 -9.45
C LEU A 163 -5.33 6.67 -9.49
N ALA A 164 -4.84 5.82 -8.62
CA ALA A 164 -3.48 5.29 -8.63
C ALA A 164 -3.53 3.78 -8.42
N MET A 165 -2.49 3.06 -8.87
CA MET A 165 -2.35 1.63 -8.65
C MET A 165 -1.20 1.38 -7.67
N GLU A 166 -1.40 0.51 -6.68
CA GLU A 166 -0.33 -0.03 -5.84
C GLU A 166 -0.14 -1.52 -6.15
N VAL A 167 1.04 -1.91 -6.60
CA VAL A 167 1.38 -3.32 -6.83
C VAL A 167 1.93 -3.91 -5.53
N ASN A 168 1.16 -4.80 -4.91
CA ASN A 168 1.56 -5.48 -3.69
C ASN A 168 2.20 -6.84 -4.02
N LEU A 169 3.54 -6.84 -4.10
CA LEU A 169 4.36 -8.04 -4.34
C LEU A 169 5.08 -8.53 -3.07
N SER A 170 4.58 -8.11 -1.90
CA SER A 170 5.25 -8.35 -0.62
C SER A 170 4.73 -9.58 0.12
N CYS A 171 3.53 -10.11 -0.19
CA CYS A 171 3.06 -11.34 0.44
C CYS A 171 3.44 -12.60 -0.38
N PRO A 172 3.72 -13.72 0.31
CA PRO A 172 4.24 -14.94 -0.30
C PRO A 172 3.11 -15.72 -1.00
N ASN A 173 2.82 -15.40 -2.26
CA ASN A 173 1.81 -16.14 -3.03
C ASN A 173 2.36 -17.28 -3.87
N ILE A 174 3.69 -17.43 -3.92
CA ILE A 174 4.33 -18.42 -4.77
C ILE A 174 5.03 -19.42 -3.87
N VAL A 175 4.46 -20.62 -3.79
CA VAL A 175 5.06 -21.76 -3.08
C VAL A 175 6.49 -21.95 -3.61
N GLY A 176 7.47 -21.92 -2.71
CA GLY A 176 8.88 -22.18 -3.02
C GLY A 176 9.69 -21.00 -3.59
N LYS A 177 9.14 -19.78 -3.68
CA LYS A 177 9.90 -18.57 -4.04
C LYS A 177 9.70 -17.46 -3.00
N PRO A 178 10.75 -16.70 -2.63
CA PRO A 178 10.57 -15.50 -1.83
C PRO A 178 9.65 -14.53 -2.59
N PRO A 179 8.84 -13.69 -1.89
CA PRO A 179 7.97 -12.72 -2.56
C PRO A 179 8.73 -11.89 -3.61
N PRO A 180 8.13 -11.57 -4.78
CA PRO A 180 8.84 -10.92 -5.88
C PRO A 180 9.54 -9.61 -5.48
N ALA A 181 9.02 -8.88 -4.49
CA ALA A 181 9.65 -7.68 -3.95
C ALA A 181 10.98 -7.90 -3.20
N TYR A 182 11.40 -9.14 -2.95
CA TYR A 182 12.73 -9.49 -2.44
C TYR A 182 13.74 -9.84 -3.55
N SER A 183 13.30 -9.92 -4.81
CA SER A 183 14.12 -10.33 -5.94
C SER A 183 14.19 -9.20 -6.97
N SER A 184 15.40 -8.67 -7.22
CA SER A 184 15.60 -7.63 -8.24
C SER A 184 15.05 -8.04 -9.60
N THR A 185 15.35 -9.27 -10.04
CA THR A 185 14.88 -9.82 -11.32
C THR A 185 13.35 -9.89 -11.39
N SER A 186 12.71 -10.39 -10.32
CA SER A 186 11.25 -10.54 -10.31
C SER A 186 10.57 -9.17 -10.24
N LEU A 187 11.08 -8.22 -9.46
CA LEU A 187 10.52 -6.87 -9.46
C LEU A 187 10.69 -6.19 -10.83
N LEU A 188 11.87 -6.31 -11.45
CA LEU A 188 12.16 -5.74 -12.75
C LEU A 188 11.22 -6.22 -13.87
N SER A 189 10.82 -7.50 -13.85
CA SER A 189 9.91 -8.03 -14.88
C SER A 189 8.53 -7.36 -14.83
N TYR A 190 7.93 -7.23 -13.64
CA TYR A 190 6.67 -6.49 -13.44
C TYR A 190 6.81 -5.02 -13.87
N LEU A 191 7.89 -4.35 -13.46
CA LEU A 191 8.11 -2.95 -13.83
C LEU A 191 8.28 -2.78 -15.34
N THR A 192 9.00 -3.68 -16.01
CA THR A 192 9.18 -3.65 -17.47
C THR A 192 7.87 -3.90 -18.20
N ALA A 193 7.07 -4.86 -17.74
CA ALA A 193 5.75 -5.15 -18.31
C ALA A 193 4.82 -3.93 -18.22
N LEU A 194 4.76 -3.28 -17.05
CA LEU A 194 4.00 -2.05 -16.83
C LEU A 194 4.51 -0.91 -17.70
N LYS A 195 5.83 -0.70 -17.77
CA LYS A 195 6.45 0.32 -18.64
C LYS A 195 6.08 0.13 -20.11
N GLY A 196 6.08 -1.11 -20.59
CA GLY A 196 5.64 -1.46 -21.93
C GLY A 196 4.17 -1.12 -22.18
N GLU A 197 3.29 -1.38 -21.22
CA GLU A 197 1.87 -1.04 -21.32
C GLU A 197 1.63 0.48 -21.31
N ILE A 198 2.32 1.22 -20.43
CA ILE A 198 2.29 2.68 -20.42
C ILE A 198 2.71 3.23 -21.78
N GLY A 199 3.79 2.71 -22.36
CA GLY A 199 4.27 3.09 -23.69
C GLY A 199 3.25 2.85 -24.80
N LYS A 200 2.36 1.85 -24.67
CA LYS A 200 1.26 1.62 -25.63
C LYS A 200 0.15 2.66 -25.46
N GLN A 201 -0.20 3.02 -24.23
CA GLN A 201 -1.27 3.98 -23.91
C GLN A 201 -0.90 5.43 -24.23
N LEU A 202 0.40 5.78 -24.15
CA LEU A 202 0.90 7.13 -24.45
C LEU A 202 1.13 7.41 -25.95
N LYS A 203 1.02 6.41 -26.83
CA LYS A 203 1.02 6.66 -28.29
C LYS A 203 -0.18 7.54 -28.65
N PRO A 204 -0.02 8.53 -29.58
CA PRO A 204 -0.94 9.65 -29.69
C PRO A 204 -2.38 9.21 -29.98
N LEU A 205 -3.25 9.36 -28.97
CA LEU A 205 -4.70 9.35 -29.11
C LEU A 205 -5.17 10.81 -29.18
N GLN A 206 -5.98 11.12 -30.20
CA GLN A 206 -6.58 12.44 -30.41
C GLN A 206 -7.43 12.84 -29.19
N GLN A 207 -7.21 14.07 -28.73
CA GLN A 207 -7.72 14.67 -27.50
C GLN A 207 -9.25 14.81 -27.48
N SER A 208 -9.92 14.51 -26.36
CA SER A 208 -11.33 14.92 -26.12
C SER A 208 -11.90 14.61 -24.72
N HIS A 209 -11.19 14.89 -23.60
CA HIS A 209 -11.81 14.80 -22.27
C HIS A 209 -11.24 15.80 -21.24
N PRO A 210 -11.94 16.10 -20.12
CA PRO A 210 -11.54 17.11 -19.12
C PRO A 210 -10.20 16.81 -18.42
N HIS A 211 -9.78 15.54 -18.41
CA HIS A 211 -8.42 15.15 -18.07
C HIS A 211 -7.51 15.17 -19.31
N GLY A 212 -7.63 16.21 -20.13
CA GLY A 212 -7.10 16.35 -21.49
C GLY A 212 -5.60 16.53 -21.56
N GLY A 213 -4.88 15.49 -21.17
CA GLY A 213 -3.44 15.32 -21.29
C GLY A 213 -3.15 13.90 -20.81
N HIS A 214 -2.73 13.02 -21.73
CA HIS A 214 -2.43 11.61 -21.53
C HIS A 214 -2.28 11.18 -20.05
N VAL A 215 -3.39 10.74 -19.43
CA VAL A 215 -3.37 10.41 -17.99
C VAL A 215 -2.77 9.04 -17.80
N HIS A 216 -1.47 9.02 -17.54
CA HIS A 216 -0.85 7.90 -16.88
C HIS A 216 -1.39 7.80 -15.45
N VAL A 217 -1.99 6.67 -15.09
CA VAL A 217 -2.39 6.34 -13.70
C VAL A 217 -1.11 6.11 -12.89
N PRO A 218 -0.80 6.89 -11.85
CA PRO A 218 0.40 6.69 -11.05
C PRO A 218 0.49 5.27 -10.50
N ILE A 219 1.67 4.66 -10.60
CA ILE A 219 1.93 3.31 -10.09
C ILE A 219 2.84 3.41 -8.88
N GLY A 220 2.54 2.66 -7.83
CA GLY A 220 3.45 2.43 -6.72
C GLY A 220 3.66 0.96 -6.45
N ILE A 221 4.66 0.66 -5.63
CA ILE A 221 4.95 -0.69 -5.15
C ILE A 221 4.86 -0.74 -3.63
N LYS A 222 4.29 -1.81 -3.08
CA LYS A 222 4.29 -2.07 -1.63
C LYS A 222 5.40 -3.04 -1.27
N THR A 223 6.36 -2.59 -0.47
CA THR A 223 7.52 -3.41 -0.09
C THR A 223 7.24 -4.25 1.15
N PRO A 224 7.86 -5.44 1.28
CA PRO A 224 7.90 -6.15 2.54
C PRO A 224 8.85 -5.44 3.51
N PRO A 225 8.88 -5.83 4.79
CA PRO A 225 9.89 -5.31 5.71
C PRO A 225 11.26 -5.86 5.32
N TYR A 226 12.13 -4.98 4.84
CA TYR A 226 13.52 -5.36 4.61
C TYR A 226 14.28 -5.36 5.92
N THR A 227 15.09 -6.40 6.12
CA THR A 227 15.82 -6.67 7.37
C THR A 227 17.33 -6.63 7.20
N TYR A 228 17.84 -6.61 5.96
CA TYR A 228 19.27 -6.46 5.64
C TYR A 228 19.47 -5.72 4.32
N HIS A 229 20.68 -5.16 4.13
CA HIS A 229 21.00 -4.19 3.08
C HIS A 229 20.70 -4.68 1.65
N ASP A 230 21.08 -5.91 1.31
CA ASP A 230 20.94 -6.43 -0.06
C ASP A 230 19.49 -6.44 -0.56
N GLN A 231 18.50 -6.53 0.33
CA GLN A 231 17.10 -6.44 -0.06
C GLN A 231 16.72 -5.04 -0.54
N PHE A 232 17.25 -4.00 0.13
CA PHE A 232 17.10 -2.62 -0.31
C PHE A 232 17.83 -2.39 -1.64
N GLN A 233 19.07 -2.90 -1.75
CA GLN A 233 19.86 -2.78 -2.98
C GLN A 233 19.15 -3.45 -4.17
N ALA A 234 18.62 -4.66 -3.98
CA ALA A 234 17.88 -5.38 -5.02
C ALA A 234 16.67 -4.59 -5.53
N MET A 235 15.94 -3.90 -4.65
CA MET A 235 14.83 -3.02 -5.03
C MET A 235 15.32 -1.82 -5.84
N ILE A 236 16.37 -1.13 -5.38
CA ILE A 236 16.93 0.05 -6.05
C ILE A 236 17.48 -0.33 -7.43
N ASP A 237 18.19 -1.45 -7.55
CA ASP A 237 18.68 -1.97 -8.82
C ASP A 237 17.53 -2.22 -9.81
N ALA A 238 16.43 -2.85 -9.36
CA ALA A 238 15.27 -3.08 -10.21
C ALA A 238 14.62 -1.76 -10.69
N LEU A 239 14.55 -0.74 -9.82
CA LEU A 239 14.05 0.58 -10.20
C LEU A 239 14.97 1.24 -11.25
N LEU A 240 16.29 1.21 -11.05
CA LEU A 240 17.27 1.77 -11.99
C LEU A 240 17.24 1.05 -13.34
N GLU A 241 17.19 -0.29 -13.34
CA GLU A 241 17.12 -1.07 -14.57
C GLU A 241 15.78 -0.87 -15.30
N SER A 242 14.67 -0.72 -14.56
CA SER A 242 13.38 -0.40 -15.18
C SER A 242 13.39 0.97 -15.88
N ALA A 243 14.15 1.94 -15.35
CA ALA A 243 14.32 3.23 -16.01
C ALA A 243 15.06 3.11 -17.35
N LYS A 244 15.98 2.14 -17.48
CA LYS A 244 16.74 1.87 -18.70
C LYS A 244 16.00 0.95 -19.70
N ALA A 245 15.04 0.17 -19.22
CA ALA A 245 14.26 -0.77 -20.04
C ALA A 245 13.43 -0.07 -21.12
N GLU A 246 13.04 -0.82 -22.17
CA GLU A 246 12.16 -0.28 -23.20
C GLU A 246 10.73 -0.03 -22.67
N PRO A 247 10.04 1.01 -23.13
CA PRO A 247 10.51 2.06 -24.03
C PRO A 247 11.48 3.06 -23.37
N LYS A 248 12.66 3.29 -23.98
CA LYS A 248 13.75 4.14 -23.41
C LYS A 248 13.39 5.61 -23.15
N HIS A 249 12.38 6.14 -23.84
CA HIS A 249 11.94 7.53 -23.66
C HIS A 249 11.06 7.73 -22.43
N LEU A 250 10.61 6.65 -21.78
CA LEU A 250 9.86 6.71 -20.53
C LEU A 250 10.79 6.50 -19.32
N PRO A 251 10.52 7.17 -18.19
CA PRO A 251 11.28 6.98 -16.96
C PRO A 251 10.92 5.66 -16.27
N CYS A 252 11.44 5.44 -15.06
CA CYS A 252 10.93 4.41 -14.16
C CYS A 252 9.41 4.55 -14.03
N PRO A 253 8.62 3.45 -14.15
CA PRO A 253 7.16 3.53 -14.06
C PRO A 253 6.65 3.79 -12.63
N VAL A 254 7.51 3.65 -11.61
CA VAL A 254 7.13 3.82 -10.20
C VAL A 254 7.11 5.30 -9.83
N SER A 255 6.01 5.73 -9.22
CA SER A 255 5.75 7.10 -8.72
C SER A 255 5.77 7.16 -7.19
N PHE A 256 5.48 6.06 -6.50
CA PHE A 256 5.55 5.99 -5.05
C PHE A 256 5.89 4.58 -4.53
N ILE A 257 6.40 4.50 -3.30
CA ILE A 257 6.68 3.25 -2.59
C ILE A 257 5.91 3.27 -1.28
N THR A 258 5.10 2.25 -1.01
CA THR A 258 4.46 2.04 0.29
C THR A 258 5.35 1.13 1.15
N ALA A 259 5.99 1.70 2.16
CA ALA A 259 6.93 1.00 3.04
C ALA A 259 6.43 1.08 4.49
N THR A 260 5.95 0.00 5.12
CA THR A 260 6.08 -1.40 4.71
C THR A 260 4.83 -2.26 5.00
N ASN A 261 4.79 -3.46 4.42
CA ASN A 261 3.81 -4.49 4.75
C ASN A 261 4.13 -5.14 6.12
N THR A 262 3.35 -6.15 6.53
CA THR A 262 3.56 -6.86 7.80
C THR A 262 4.81 -7.74 7.77
N LEU A 263 5.47 -7.92 8.92
CA LEU A 263 6.66 -8.77 9.05
C LEU A 263 6.25 -10.23 9.27
N GLY A 264 6.55 -11.10 8.30
CA GLY A 264 6.29 -12.54 8.41
C GLY A 264 7.12 -13.23 9.50
N SER A 265 6.98 -14.55 9.60
CA SER A 265 7.73 -15.39 10.55
C SER A 265 7.51 -15.03 12.03
N SER A 266 6.35 -14.44 12.34
CA SER A 266 5.98 -14.06 13.70
C SER A 266 4.93 -15.01 14.27
N LEU A 267 5.05 -15.35 15.55
CA LEU A 267 4.14 -16.25 16.27
C LEU A 267 3.73 -15.61 17.58
N LEU A 268 2.43 -15.66 17.88
CA LEU A 268 1.86 -15.23 19.15
C LEU A 268 1.21 -16.46 19.81
N LEU A 269 1.47 -16.63 21.09
CA LEU A 269 1.03 -17.79 21.87
C LEU A 269 0.07 -17.35 22.96
N THR A 270 -0.97 -18.16 23.20
CA THR A 270 -1.88 -18.00 24.34
C THR A 270 -1.78 -19.21 25.27
N PRO A 271 -1.90 -19.04 26.60
CA PRO A 271 -1.98 -20.16 27.53
C PRO A 271 -3.22 -21.03 27.23
N GLN A 272 -3.05 -22.34 27.24
CA GLN A 272 -4.19 -23.27 27.23
C GLN A 272 -4.76 -23.39 28.65
N VAL A 273 -6.08 -23.47 28.75
CA VAL A 273 -6.76 -23.85 29.99
C VAL A 273 -6.68 -25.38 30.10
N PRO A 274 -6.05 -25.95 31.13
CA PRO A 274 -6.00 -27.41 31.29
C PRO A 274 -7.41 -27.99 31.35
N ALA A 275 -7.63 -29.12 30.69
CA ALA A 275 -8.86 -29.88 30.87
C ALA A 275 -8.96 -30.38 32.32
N GLU A 276 -10.19 -30.55 32.83
CA GLU A 276 -10.39 -31.11 34.17
C GLU A 276 -9.69 -32.49 34.30
N GLY A 277 -8.69 -32.57 35.18
CA GLY A 277 -7.93 -33.80 35.45
C GLY A 277 -6.53 -33.85 34.83
N ASP A 278 -6.13 -32.90 33.98
CA ASP A 278 -4.75 -32.82 33.50
C ASP A 278 -3.80 -32.23 34.57
N PRO A 279 -2.52 -32.66 34.60
CA PRO A 279 -1.51 -32.02 35.43
C PRO A 279 -1.46 -30.51 35.14
N ALA A 280 -1.30 -29.68 36.18
CA ALA A 280 -1.14 -28.24 36.03
C ALA A 280 0.21 -27.90 35.36
N GLN A 281 0.31 -28.12 34.05
CA GLN A 281 1.42 -27.72 33.23
C GLN A 281 0.89 -26.68 32.24
N SER A 282 1.50 -25.49 32.26
CA SER A 282 1.15 -24.43 31.32
C SER A 282 1.59 -24.84 29.91
N THR A 283 0.65 -25.33 29.10
CA THR A 283 0.84 -25.51 27.66
C THR A 283 0.43 -24.24 26.93
N PHE A 284 1.07 -23.99 25.80
CA PHE A 284 0.81 -22.82 24.95
C PHE A 284 0.32 -23.28 23.59
N GLU A 285 -0.60 -22.54 23.00
CA GLU A 285 -1.06 -22.73 21.63
C GLU A 285 -0.93 -21.44 20.82
N ALA A 286 -0.90 -21.56 19.49
CA ALA A 286 -0.92 -20.41 18.62
C ALA A 286 -2.24 -19.64 18.78
N THR A 287 -2.16 -18.33 18.98
CA THR A 287 -3.33 -17.45 19.16
C THR A 287 -4.23 -17.42 17.91
N ILE A 288 -3.63 -17.55 16.73
CA ILE A 288 -4.34 -17.57 15.45
C ILE A 288 -3.96 -18.83 14.68
N LYS A 289 -4.85 -19.24 13.76
CA LYS A 289 -4.62 -20.33 12.82
C LYS A 289 -4.02 -19.82 11.50
N SER A 290 -3.45 -20.73 10.73
CA SER A 290 -2.91 -20.51 9.40
C SER A 290 -3.19 -21.73 8.50
N ALA A 291 -2.94 -21.62 7.20
CA ALA A 291 -3.24 -22.69 6.24
C ALA A 291 -2.42 -23.98 6.50
N ASN A 292 -1.26 -23.84 7.13
CA ASN A 292 -0.39 -24.96 7.55
C ASN A 292 -0.48 -25.25 9.06
N GLU A 293 -1.50 -24.72 9.73
CA GLU A 293 -1.80 -24.94 11.16
C GLU A 293 -0.71 -24.49 12.15
N THR A 294 0.30 -23.75 11.68
CA THR A 294 1.38 -23.23 12.54
C THR A 294 1.01 -21.97 13.31
N GLY A 295 0.04 -21.20 12.82
CA GLY A 295 -0.30 -19.87 13.35
C GLY A 295 0.76 -18.79 13.09
N ILE A 296 1.82 -19.12 12.34
CA ILE A 296 2.84 -18.16 11.93
C ILE A 296 2.21 -17.16 10.96
N GLY A 297 2.35 -15.88 11.27
CA GLY A 297 1.71 -14.78 10.55
C GLY A 297 2.58 -13.54 10.42
N GLY A 298 1.94 -12.47 9.93
CA GLY A 298 2.49 -11.14 9.78
C GLY A 298 2.30 -10.28 11.02
N LEU A 299 3.39 -9.85 11.63
CA LEU A 299 3.43 -8.86 12.71
C LEU A 299 3.23 -7.44 12.16
N ALA A 300 2.35 -6.69 12.81
CA ALA A 300 2.11 -5.28 12.58
C ALA A 300 1.73 -4.57 13.89
N GLY A 301 1.20 -3.35 13.79
CA GLY A 301 0.97 -2.49 14.95
C GLY A 301 2.27 -1.87 15.47
N THR A 302 2.22 -1.27 16.66
CA THR A 302 3.37 -0.54 17.24
C THR A 302 4.66 -1.35 17.39
N PRO A 303 4.66 -2.69 17.60
CA PRO A 303 5.90 -3.48 17.61
C PRO A 303 6.70 -3.40 16.30
N LEU A 304 6.02 -3.21 15.16
CA LEU A 304 6.67 -3.11 13.85
C LEU A 304 7.31 -1.74 13.61
N HIS A 305 6.89 -0.71 14.36
CA HIS A 305 7.21 0.69 14.05
C HIS A 305 8.71 0.99 13.92
N PRO A 306 9.61 0.52 14.81
CA PRO A 306 11.04 0.79 14.66
C PRO A 306 11.64 0.22 13.37
N LEU A 307 11.23 -0.99 12.97
CA LEU A 307 11.67 -1.60 11.71
C LEU A 307 11.13 -0.82 10.50
N ALA A 308 9.87 -0.37 10.58
CA ALA A 308 9.25 0.42 9.52
C ALA A 308 9.94 1.80 9.34
N LEU A 309 10.31 2.47 10.44
CA LEU A 309 11.08 3.71 10.39
C LEU A 309 12.43 3.51 9.70
N GLY A 310 13.17 2.45 10.05
CA GLY A 310 14.43 2.10 9.40
C GLY A 310 14.27 1.82 7.91
N ASN A 311 13.17 1.15 7.53
CA ASN A 311 12.86 0.91 6.12
C ASN A 311 12.64 2.22 5.34
N VAL A 312 11.78 3.11 5.85
CA VAL A 312 11.52 4.41 5.21
C VAL A 312 12.80 5.26 5.12
N TYR A 313 13.57 5.34 6.21
CA TYR A 313 14.82 6.09 6.25
C TYR A 313 15.83 5.60 5.20
N THR A 314 16.07 4.29 5.16
CA THR A 314 17.04 3.70 4.23
C THR A 314 16.58 3.83 2.78
N ILE A 315 15.30 3.53 2.48
CA ILE A 315 14.76 3.69 1.13
C ILE A 315 14.88 5.15 0.68
N ARG A 316 14.52 6.11 1.53
CA ARG A 316 14.65 7.54 1.22
C ARG A 316 16.10 7.91 0.90
N GLY A 317 17.04 7.48 1.75
CA GLY A 317 18.47 7.75 1.56
C GLY A 317 19.03 7.16 0.28
N MET A 318 18.60 5.96 -0.12
CA MET A 318 19.04 5.33 -1.37
C MET A 318 18.40 5.96 -2.61
N LEU A 319 17.10 6.30 -2.58
CA LEU A 319 16.45 7.01 -3.68
C LEU A 319 17.12 8.37 -3.94
N PHE A 320 17.52 9.09 -2.89
CA PHE A 320 18.17 10.40 -3.01
C PHE A 320 19.55 10.35 -3.69
N GLN A 321 20.21 9.19 -3.71
CA GLN A 321 21.50 9.01 -4.39
C GLN A 321 21.36 8.92 -5.93
N HIS A 322 20.13 8.86 -6.45
CA HIS A 322 19.88 8.66 -7.87
C HIS A 322 18.86 9.67 -8.41
N ASP A 323 19.31 10.66 -9.17
CA ASP A 323 18.45 11.72 -9.76
C ASP A 323 17.25 11.15 -10.53
N THR A 324 17.46 10.04 -11.27
CA THR A 324 16.42 9.33 -12.03
C THR A 324 15.27 8.81 -11.16
N LEU A 325 15.51 8.60 -9.86
CA LEU A 325 14.52 8.09 -8.90
C LEU A 325 14.02 9.16 -7.91
N SER A 326 14.54 10.39 -7.98
CA SER A 326 14.24 11.49 -7.04
C SER A 326 12.75 11.87 -6.97
N GLY A 327 11.98 11.57 -8.03
CA GLY A 327 10.53 11.80 -8.09
C GLY A 327 9.68 10.76 -7.35
N ILE A 328 10.26 9.65 -6.88
CA ILE A 328 9.53 8.60 -6.19
C ILE A 328 9.22 9.04 -4.75
N GLN A 329 7.93 9.11 -4.43
CA GLN A 329 7.44 9.41 -3.08
C GLN A 329 7.45 8.16 -2.19
N ILE A 330 7.50 8.33 -0.87
CA ILE A 330 7.35 7.22 0.07
C ILE A 330 6.09 7.42 0.90
N ILE A 331 5.20 6.42 0.91
CA ILE A 331 4.10 6.30 1.87
C ILE A 331 4.61 5.43 3.03
N GLY A 332 4.86 6.05 4.18
CA GLY A 332 5.36 5.36 5.38
C GLY A 332 4.23 4.65 6.11
N VAL A 333 4.38 3.35 6.39
CA VAL A 333 3.37 2.49 7.00
C VAL A 333 4.04 1.55 8.00
N GLY A 334 3.43 1.41 9.18
CA GLY A 334 3.83 0.42 10.18
C GLY A 334 3.77 1.01 11.59
N GLY A 335 2.83 0.56 12.41
CA GLY A 335 2.72 0.92 13.81
C GLY A 335 2.47 2.40 14.13
N VAL A 336 1.79 3.13 13.23
CA VAL A 336 1.32 4.48 13.49
C VAL A 336 -0.07 4.42 14.12
N GLU A 337 -0.20 4.99 15.31
CA GLU A 337 -1.47 5.03 16.06
C GLU A 337 -1.74 6.37 16.79
N ASP A 338 -0.84 7.34 16.63
CA ASP A 338 -0.90 8.66 17.25
C ASP A 338 -0.11 9.68 16.40
N VAL A 339 -0.15 10.96 16.79
CA VAL A 339 0.60 12.03 16.12
C VAL A 339 2.11 11.81 16.16
N HIS A 340 2.64 11.20 17.23
CA HIS A 340 4.07 10.96 17.35
C HIS A 340 4.56 9.89 16.36
N GLY A 341 3.77 8.84 16.12
CA GLY A 341 4.03 7.85 15.08
C GLY A 341 3.98 8.45 13.69
N PHE A 342 3.03 9.38 13.46
CA PHE A 342 2.98 10.16 12.23
C PHE A 342 4.25 11.01 12.06
N ASP A 343 4.61 11.82 13.07
CA ASP A 343 5.78 12.71 13.05
C ASP A 343 7.08 11.93 12.84
N ARG A 344 7.25 10.77 13.49
CA ARG A 344 8.42 9.91 13.27
C ARG A 344 8.51 9.45 11.83
N MET A 345 7.39 9.03 11.21
CA MET A 345 7.35 8.64 9.79
C MET A 345 7.71 9.82 8.88
N ARG A 346 7.18 11.01 9.16
CA ARG A 346 7.53 12.24 8.43
C ARG A 346 9.03 12.55 8.54
N ALA A 347 9.58 12.46 9.75
CA ALA A 347 10.98 12.78 10.04
C ALA A 347 11.96 11.85 9.31
N VAL A 348 11.61 10.58 9.10
CA VAL A 348 12.44 9.64 8.34
C VAL A 348 12.24 9.71 6.82
N GLY A 349 11.40 10.62 6.33
CA GLY A 349 11.28 10.94 4.90
C GLY A 349 10.02 10.44 4.21
N ALA A 350 8.99 10.02 4.95
CA ALA A 350 7.69 9.71 4.36
C ALA A 350 7.01 10.98 3.80
N ALA A 351 6.54 10.91 2.56
CA ALA A 351 5.76 11.95 1.87
C ALA A 351 4.25 11.89 2.19
N ALA A 352 3.75 10.74 2.65
CA ALA A 352 2.47 10.55 3.32
C ALA A 352 2.56 9.37 4.28
N VAL A 353 1.60 9.23 5.21
CA VAL A 353 1.63 8.19 6.25
C VAL A 353 0.38 7.34 6.20
N GLY A 354 0.53 6.03 6.08
CA GLY A 354 -0.57 5.07 6.02
C GLY A 354 -0.83 4.38 7.36
N VAL A 355 -2.11 4.22 7.71
CA VAL A 355 -2.59 3.58 8.96
C VAL A 355 -3.31 2.26 8.63
N GLY A 356 -2.97 1.20 9.37
CA GLY A 356 -3.55 -0.14 9.20
C GLY A 356 -4.11 -0.71 10.52
N THR A 357 -3.25 -1.21 11.40
CA THR A 357 -3.67 -1.82 12.68
C THR A 357 -4.54 -0.89 13.54
N ALA A 358 -4.18 0.40 13.64
CA ALA A 358 -4.95 1.33 14.45
C ALA A 358 -6.35 1.63 13.85
N LEU A 359 -6.50 1.58 12.52
CA LEU A 359 -7.82 1.64 11.86
C LEU A 359 -8.70 0.46 12.27
N GLY A 360 -8.14 -0.75 12.35
CA GLY A 360 -8.90 -1.92 12.79
C GLY A 360 -9.33 -1.89 14.26
N ARG A 361 -8.52 -1.26 15.10
CA ARG A 361 -8.80 -1.12 16.54
C ARG A 361 -9.78 0.01 16.85
N LYS A 362 -9.62 1.17 16.19
CA LYS A 362 -10.31 2.40 16.55
C LYS A 362 -11.34 2.86 15.51
N GLY A 363 -11.41 2.23 14.34
CA GLY A 363 -12.20 2.73 13.22
C GLY A 363 -11.61 4.02 12.63
N VAL A 364 -12.42 4.74 11.84
CA VAL A 364 -11.97 5.95 11.13
C VAL A 364 -11.62 7.13 12.04
N ASP A 365 -12.06 7.11 13.30
CA ASP A 365 -11.77 8.15 14.28
C ASP A 365 -10.27 8.33 14.54
N ILE A 366 -9.47 7.29 14.30
CA ILE A 366 -8.00 7.34 14.41
C ILE A 366 -7.38 8.45 13.57
N PHE A 367 -7.97 8.78 12.42
CA PHE A 367 -7.43 9.83 11.56
C PHE A 367 -7.63 11.22 12.18
N ALA A 368 -8.74 11.43 12.87
CA ALA A 368 -8.97 12.66 13.63
C ALA A 368 -8.05 12.74 14.85
N GLU A 369 -7.85 11.62 15.58
CA GLU A 369 -6.91 11.55 16.71
C GLU A 369 -5.48 11.91 16.30
N ILE A 370 -4.99 11.35 15.19
CA ILE A 370 -3.65 11.65 14.66
C ILE A 370 -3.56 13.11 14.20
N ALA A 371 -4.60 13.63 13.54
CA ALA A 371 -4.59 14.99 13.01
C ALA A 371 -4.65 16.09 14.08
N LYS A 372 -5.35 15.85 15.20
CA LYS A 372 -5.49 16.81 16.30
C LYS A 372 -4.28 16.85 17.24
N GLY A 373 -3.53 15.75 17.33
CA GLY A 373 -2.51 15.56 18.36
C GLY A 373 -3.12 15.30 19.75
N PRO A 374 -2.30 15.06 20.80
CA PRO A 374 -2.83 14.91 22.15
C PRO A 374 -3.55 16.20 22.56
N GLU A 375 -4.79 16.08 23.02
CA GLU A 375 -5.42 17.18 23.75
C GLU A 375 -4.48 17.56 24.88
N SER A 376 -4.03 18.82 24.90
CA SER A 376 -3.34 19.37 26.06
C SER A 376 -4.27 19.15 27.25
N LYS A 377 -3.91 18.21 28.13
CA LYS A 377 -4.56 18.10 29.43
C LYS A 377 -4.31 19.43 30.14
N SER A 378 -5.29 20.33 30.05
CA SER A 378 -5.33 21.61 30.75
C SER A 378 -5.43 21.40 32.24
#